data_AF-A0A4Y9N2Y8-F1
#
_entry.id   AF-A0A4Y9N2Y8-F1
#
_cell.length_a   1.000
_cell.length_b   1.000
_cell.length_c   1.000
_cell.angle_alpha   90.00
_cell.angle_beta   90.00
_cell.angle_gamma   90.00
#
_symmetry.space_group_name_H-M   'P 1'
#
loop_
_entity.id
_entity.type
_entity.pdbx_description
1 polymer ?
#
loop_
_entity_poly.entity_id
_entity_poly.type
_entity_poly.pdbx_seq_one_letter_code
_entity_poly.pdbx_strand_id
1 'polypeptide(L)'
;MTDAGPIDPNTPSTHLRDSWQPGAGYADSWGPYYAAFFPPRRVTSWVYWKRMTTGVNVVRRLWDQREALRELYESYYGPDPAHWPEQHPGVVLDAVQWVAHAACLRCAWIDRPGVSMRADGWRDEAQAQASRHQASR
;
A
#
# COMPACT_ATOMS: atom_id res chain seq x y z
N MET A 1 -34.04 26.74 -20.80
CA MET A 1 -33.34 26.79 -19.50
C MET A 1 -33.83 25.60 -18.71
N THR A 2 -33.14 24.46 -18.80
CA THR A 2 -33.47 23.27 -18.03
C THR A 2 -32.83 23.40 -16.65
N ASP A 3 -33.70 23.56 -15.66
CA ASP A 3 -33.39 23.57 -14.24
C ASP A 3 -32.83 22.19 -13.86
N ALA A 4 -31.51 22.12 -13.66
CA ALA A 4 -30.88 20.93 -13.12
C ALA A 4 -31.10 20.97 -11.61
N GLY A 5 -32.11 20.22 -11.16
CA GLY A 5 -32.40 20.05 -9.73
C GLY A 5 -31.17 19.59 -8.92
N PRO A 6 -31.24 19.66 -7.58
CA PRO A 6 -30.10 19.42 -6.72
C PRO A 6 -29.52 18.03 -6.97
N ILE A 7 -28.24 17.95 -7.32
CA ILE A 7 -27.53 16.67 -7.45
C ILE A 7 -27.45 16.08 -6.05
N ASP A 8 -28.23 15.03 -5.79
CA ASP A 8 -28.12 14.23 -4.58
C ASP A 8 -26.72 13.57 -4.57
N PRO A 9 -25.85 13.91 -3.59
CA PRO A 9 -24.50 13.34 -3.50
C PRO A 9 -24.52 11.82 -3.26
N ASN A 10 -25.67 11.24 -2.91
CA ASN A 10 -25.83 9.81 -2.69
C ASN A 10 -26.38 9.05 -3.92
N THR A 11 -26.67 9.71 -5.04
CA THR A 11 -27.06 9.00 -6.27
C THR A 11 -25.86 8.17 -6.78
N PRO A 12 -25.95 6.83 -6.83
CA PRO A 12 -24.88 6.01 -7.36
C PRO A 12 -24.70 6.34 -8.84
N SER A 13 -23.52 6.86 -9.22
CA SER A 13 -23.19 7.04 -10.64
C SER A 13 -23.21 5.65 -11.31
N THR A 14 -24.25 5.36 -12.10
CA THR A 14 -24.34 4.14 -12.91
C THR A 14 -23.25 4.07 -13.99
N HIS A 15 -22.62 5.21 -14.30
CA HIS A 15 -21.47 5.28 -15.18
C HIS A 15 -20.18 4.84 -14.47
N LEU A 16 -19.75 3.63 -14.78
CA LEU A 16 -18.43 3.13 -14.39
C LEU A 16 -17.35 3.72 -15.30
N ARG A 17 -16.25 4.19 -14.71
CA ARG A 17 -15.06 4.69 -15.39
C ARG A 17 -13.82 3.90 -14.98
N ASP A 18 -12.75 4.01 -15.74
CA ASP A 18 -11.46 3.43 -15.33
C ASP A 18 -11.00 4.06 -14.02
N SER A 19 -10.59 3.20 -13.08
CA SER A 19 -10.03 3.65 -11.82
C SER A 19 -8.79 4.51 -12.06
N TRP A 20 -8.62 5.55 -11.25
CA TRP A 20 -7.40 6.35 -11.27
C TRP A 20 -6.16 5.47 -11.01
N GLN A 21 -5.08 5.76 -11.74
CA GLN A 21 -3.79 5.12 -11.62
C GLN A 21 -2.69 6.19 -11.53
N PRO A 22 -1.65 5.99 -10.71
CA PRO A 22 -0.50 6.89 -10.69
C PRO A 22 0.23 6.87 -12.03
N GLY A 23 0.81 8.01 -12.41
CA GLY A 23 1.65 8.09 -13.60
C GLY A 23 2.97 7.31 -13.44
N ALA A 24 3.67 7.09 -14.56
CA ALA A 24 4.93 6.33 -14.59
C ALA A 24 6.03 6.93 -13.69
N GLY A 25 5.99 8.23 -13.39
CA GLY A 25 6.94 8.89 -12.48
C GLY A 25 6.92 8.40 -11.03
N TYR A 26 5.98 7.52 -10.66
CA TYR A 26 5.90 6.92 -9.33
C TYR A 26 6.35 5.44 -9.28
N ALA A 27 6.88 4.90 -10.39
CA ALA A 27 7.28 3.50 -10.49
C ALA A 27 8.32 3.08 -9.43
N ASP A 28 9.26 3.98 -9.11
CA ASP A 28 10.33 3.75 -8.12
C ASP A 28 10.00 4.33 -6.72
N SER A 29 8.73 4.63 -6.47
CA SER A 29 8.25 5.15 -5.17
C SER A 29 7.01 4.35 -4.71
N TRP A 30 5.96 5.00 -4.17
CA TRP A 30 4.75 4.33 -3.68
C TRP A 30 3.84 3.74 -4.79
N GLY A 31 4.17 3.93 -6.08
CA GLY A 31 3.37 3.46 -7.21
C GLY A 31 3.08 1.95 -7.21
N PRO A 32 4.08 1.07 -6.97
CA PRO A 32 3.85 -0.37 -6.85
C PRO A 32 2.93 -0.75 -5.69
N TYR A 33 2.98 -0.03 -4.56
CA TYR A 33 2.02 -0.24 -3.46
C TYR A 33 0.61 0.12 -3.92
N TYR A 34 0.44 1.24 -4.62
CA TYR A 34 -0.86 1.60 -5.20
C TYR A 34 -1.39 0.51 -6.14
N ALA A 35 -0.54 -0.01 -7.04
CA ALA A 35 -0.93 -1.07 -7.97
C ALA A 35 -1.33 -2.37 -7.23
N ALA A 36 -0.64 -2.72 -6.14
CA ALA A 36 -0.97 -3.87 -5.31
C ALA A 36 -2.33 -3.72 -4.62
N PHE A 37 -2.60 -2.58 -3.98
CA PHE A 37 -3.87 -2.34 -3.28
C PHE A 37 -5.05 -2.09 -4.21
N PHE A 38 -4.81 -1.41 -5.33
CA PHE A 38 -5.84 -0.89 -6.21
C PHE A 38 -5.60 -1.27 -7.67
N PRO A 39 -5.65 -2.58 -8.01
CA PRO A 39 -5.47 -3.01 -9.38
C PRO A 39 -6.48 -2.33 -10.32
N PRO A 40 -6.13 -2.15 -11.61
CA PRO A 40 -6.99 -1.52 -12.60
C PRO A 40 -8.36 -2.22 -12.67
N ARG A 41 -9.42 -1.43 -12.52
CA ARG A 41 -10.81 -1.90 -12.72
C ARG A 41 -11.73 -0.73 -13.01
N ARG A 42 -12.90 -1.04 -13.58
CA ARG A 42 -14.00 -0.08 -13.72
C ARG A 42 -14.65 0.16 -12.36
N VAL A 43 -14.85 1.43 -12.00
CA VAL A 43 -15.34 1.87 -10.69
C VAL A 43 -16.32 3.03 -10.83
N THR A 44 -17.17 3.21 -9.81
CA THR A 44 -18.03 4.41 -9.70
C THR A 44 -17.20 5.66 -9.49
N SER A 45 -17.78 6.84 -9.73
CA SER A 45 -17.11 8.13 -9.50
C SER A 45 -16.69 8.32 -8.05
N TRP A 46 -17.48 7.82 -7.10
CA TRP A 46 -17.13 7.83 -5.67
C TRP A 46 -15.88 7.00 -5.38
N VAL A 47 -15.82 5.75 -5.87
CA VAL A 47 -14.65 4.88 -5.67
C VAL A 47 -13.43 5.42 -6.39
N TYR A 48 -13.60 6.02 -7.58
CA TYR A 48 -12.54 6.74 -8.28
C TYR A 48 -11.95 7.85 -7.39
N TRP A 49 -12.80 8.71 -6.84
CA TRP A 49 -12.39 9.80 -5.96
C TRP A 49 -11.72 9.29 -4.68
N LYS A 50 -12.25 8.25 -4.04
CA LYS A 50 -11.65 7.63 -2.85
C LYS A 50 -10.28 7.03 -3.12
N ARG A 51 -10.12 6.36 -4.26
CA ARG A 51 -8.84 5.80 -4.69
C ARG A 51 -7.79 6.90 -4.91
N MET A 52 -8.16 7.98 -5.59
CA MET A 52 -7.29 9.14 -5.86
C MET A 52 -6.89 9.90 -4.58
N THR A 53 -7.72 9.90 -3.54
CA THR A 53 -7.49 10.66 -2.30
C THR A 53 -7.00 9.76 -1.17
N THR A 54 -7.93 9.10 -0.48
CA THR A 54 -7.63 8.22 0.66
C THR A 54 -6.69 7.08 0.28
N GLY A 55 -6.90 6.47 -0.89
CA GLY A 55 -6.06 5.38 -1.39
C GLY A 55 -4.60 5.80 -1.55
N VAL A 56 -4.35 6.96 -2.17
CA VAL A 56 -2.99 7.54 -2.30
C VAL A 56 -2.37 7.83 -0.94
N ASN A 57 -3.11 8.42 -0.01
CA ASN A 57 -2.57 8.74 1.32
C ASN A 57 -2.16 7.48 2.10
N VAL A 58 -2.94 6.41 2.01
CA VAL A 58 -2.63 5.12 2.66
C VAL A 58 -1.32 4.54 2.11
N VAL A 59 -1.18 4.42 0.80
CA VAL A 59 0.01 3.77 0.20
C VAL A 59 1.27 4.60 0.35
N ARG A 60 1.16 5.94 0.31
CA ARG A 60 2.29 6.84 0.61
C ARG A 60 2.78 6.64 2.03
N ARG A 61 1.86 6.61 3.01
CA ARG A 61 2.23 6.45 4.42
C ARG A 61 2.90 5.11 4.71
N LEU A 62 2.46 4.04 4.05
CA LEU A 62 3.12 2.73 4.13
C LEU A 62 4.50 2.75 3.45
N TRP A 63 4.61 3.38 2.29
CA TRP A 63 5.88 3.52 1.58
C TRP A 63 6.90 4.33 2.39
N ASP A 64 6.49 5.48 2.94
CA ASP A 64 7.35 6.34 3.75
C ASP A 64 7.88 5.58 4.98
N GLN A 65 7.04 4.77 5.64
CA GLN A 65 7.48 3.91 6.73
C GLN A 65 8.49 2.85 6.26
N ARG A 66 8.22 2.20 5.12
CA ARG A 66 9.13 1.20 4.54
C ARG A 66 10.50 1.82 4.24
N GLU A 67 10.53 3.01 3.64
CA GLU A 67 11.80 3.69 3.32
C GLU A 67 12.56 4.09 4.59
N ALA A 68 11.87 4.61 5.62
CA ALA A 68 12.51 4.91 6.90
C ALA A 68 13.11 3.66 7.56
N LEU A 69 12.42 2.52 7.49
CA LEU A 69 12.94 1.23 7.98
C LEU A 69 14.10 0.71 7.11
N ARG A 70 14.06 0.97 5.79
CA ARG A 70 15.15 0.61 4.88
C ARG A 70 16.40 1.42 5.19
N GLU A 71 16.28 2.74 5.35
CA GLU A 71 17.39 3.61 5.75
C GLU A 71 18.00 3.17 7.09
N LEU A 72 17.16 2.78 8.06
CA LEU A 72 17.63 2.23 9.32
C LEU A 72 18.39 0.91 9.09
N TYR A 73 17.87 0.00 8.29
CA TYR A 73 18.53 -1.28 7.97
C TYR A 73 19.87 -1.06 7.26
N GLU A 74 19.92 -0.15 6.28
CA GLU A 74 21.13 0.26 5.57
C GLU A 74 22.16 0.88 6.52
N SER A 75 21.72 1.61 7.55
CA SER A 75 22.64 2.16 8.56
C SER A 75 23.39 1.08 9.36
N TYR A 76 22.80 -0.10 9.52
CA TYR A 76 23.42 -1.24 10.23
C TYR A 76 24.24 -2.15 9.31
N TYR A 77 23.76 -2.41 8.10
CA TYR A 77 24.31 -3.43 7.20
C TYR A 77 24.96 -2.87 5.93
N GLY A 78 24.97 -1.55 5.76
CA GLY A 78 25.48 -0.85 4.59
C GLY A 78 24.42 -0.63 3.50
N PRO A 79 24.67 0.31 2.56
CA PRO A 79 23.71 0.70 1.53
C PRO A 79 23.63 -0.28 0.36
N ASP A 80 24.52 -1.28 0.28
CA ASP A 80 24.53 -2.26 -0.81
C ASP A 80 23.67 -3.49 -0.44
N PRO A 81 22.49 -3.68 -1.07
CA PRO A 81 21.62 -4.80 -0.76
C PRO A 81 22.20 -6.18 -1.08
N ALA A 82 23.24 -6.25 -1.92
CA ALA A 82 23.91 -7.51 -2.22
C ALA A 82 24.62 -8.09 -0.99
N HIS A 83 25.03 -7.22 -0.05
CA HIS A 83 25.79 -7.59 1.15
C HIS A 83 24.93 -7.66 2.42
N TRP A 84 23.61 -7.44 2.31
CA TRP A 84 22.72 -7.60 3.44
C TRP A 84 22.67 -9.05 3.93
N PRO A 85 22.57 -9.30 5.26
CA PRO A 85 22.45 -10.65 5.80
C PRO A 85 21.25 -11.40 5.22
N GLU A 86 20.13 -10.68 5.09
CA GLU A 86 18.91 -11.16 4.48
C GLU A 86 18.71 -10.45 3.14
N GLN A 87 18.55 -11.21 2.07
CA GLN A 87 18.40 -10.67 0.72
C GLN A 87 17.04 -10.00 0.53
N HIS A 88 16.00 -10.41 1.28
CA HIS A 88 14.68 -9.81 1.24
C HIS A 88 14.15 -9.57 2.66
N PRO A 89 14.72 -8.61 3.42
CA PRO A 89 14.36 -8.41 4.82
C PRO A 89 12.87 -8.10 4.96
N GLY A 90 12.17 -8.97 5.69
CA GLY A 90 10.75 -8.83 5.99
C GLY A 90 10.53 -7.86 7.14
N VAL A 91 9.58 -6.93 6.98
CA VAL A 91 9.19 -5.96 8.00
C VAL A 91 7.68 -5.88 8.15
N VAL A 92 7.22 -5.32 9.28
CA VAL A 92 5.82 -4.98 9.51
C VAL A 92 5.64 -3.47 9.40
N LEU A 93 4.68 -3.05 8.58
CA LEU A 93 4.26 -1.67 8.39
C LEU A 93 2.93 -1.44 9.12
N ASP A 94 2.95 -0.59 10.14
CA ASP A 94 1.82 -0.25 10.99
C ASP A 94 1.45 1.24 10.97
N ALA A 95 1.97 1.99 9.99
CA ALA A 95 1.75 3.42 9.91
C ALA A 95 0.29 3.79 9.57
N VAL A 96 -0.54 2.86 9.10
CA VAL A 96 -1.96 3.11 8.77
C VAL A 96 -2.88 2.58 9.86
N GLN A 97 -4.04 3.21 10.00
CA GLN A 97 -4.94 2.95 11.09
C GLN A 97 -5.59 1.54 10.97
N TRP A 98 -5.49 0.76 12.05
CA TRP A 98 -6.17 -0.53 12.29
C TRP A 98 -5.69 -1.76 11.51
N VAL A 99 -4.84 -1.63 10.49
CA VAL A 99 -4.34 -2.78 9.71
C VAL A 99 -2.83 -2.68 9.53
N ALA A 100 -2.11 -3.72 9.98
CA ALA A 100 -0.68 -3.85 9.76
C ALA A 100 -0.43 -4.65 8.49
N HIS A 101 0.63 -4.31 7.76
CA HIS A 101 1.00 -4.99 6.52
C HIS A 101 2.41 -5.54 6.62
N ALA A 102 2.59 -6.82 6.31
CA ALA A 102 3.92 -7.34 6.03
C ALA A 102 4.47 -6.72 4.74
N ALA A 103 5.76 -6.40 4.70
CA ALA A 103 6.42 -5.85 3.53
C ALA A 103 7.89 -6.30 3.43
N CYS A 104 8.53 -5.98 2.32
CA CYS A 104 9.96 -6.22 2.08
C CYS A 104 10.73 -4.91 1.93
N LEU A 105 11.91 -4.81 2.54
CA LEU A 105 12.78 -3.64 2.41
C LEU A 105 13.51 -3.56 1.06
N ARG A 106 13.72 -4.70 0.37
CA ARG A 106 14.44 -4.72 -0.92
C ARG A 106 13.51 -4.55 -2.11
N CYS A 107 12.48 -5.38 -2.23
CA CYS A 107 11.52 -5.31 -3.34
C CYS A 107 10.22 -4.61 -2.90
N ALA A 108 9.39 -4.22 -3.86
CA ALA A 108 8.13 -3.52 -3.58
C ALA A 108 6.98 -4.47 -3.15
N TRP A 109 7.29 -5.62 -2.55
CA TRP A 109 6.28 -6.55 -2.05
C TRP A 109 5.61 -6.01 -0.78
N ILE A 110 4.30 -6.24 -0.70
CA ILE A 110 3.45 -5.92 0.44
C ILE A 110 2.30 -6.94 0.53
N ASP A 111 2.00 -7.41 1.73
CA ASP A 111 0.82 -8.23 1.99
C ASP A 111 -0.43 -7.34 2.01
N ARG A 112 -1.10 -7.27 0.86
CA ARG A 112 -2.31 -6.44 0.68
C ARG A 112 -3.44 -6.77 1.68
N PRO A 113 -3.76 -8.05 1.98
CA PRO A 113 -4.77 -8.35 2.99
C PRO A 113 -4.46 -7.70 4.34
N GLY A 114 -3.20 -7.77 4.78
CA GLY A 114 -2.76 -7.28 6.07
C GLY A 114 -3.35 -8.06 7.24
N VAL A 115 -3.07 -7.58 8.44
CA VAL A 115 -3.54 -8.13 9.71
C VAL A 115 -4.25 -7.03 10.48
N SER A 116 -5.47 -7.32 10.93
CA SER A 116 -6.22 -6.40 11.79
C SER A 116 -5.49 -6.20 13.11
N MET A 117 -5.10 -4.96 13.42
CA MET A 117 -4.46 -4.61 14.70
C MET A 117 -5.41 -4.72 15.91
N ARG A 118 -6.69 -5.02 15.67
CA ARG A 118 -7.65 -5.32 16.75
C ARG A 118 -7.62 -6.79 17.17
N ALA A 119 -7.00 -7.67 16.38
CA ALA A 119 -6.84 -9.06 16.75
C ALA A 119 -5.70 -9.22 17.77
N ASP A 120 -5.86 -10.14 18.70
CA ASP A 120 -4.76 -10.52 19.59
C ASP A 120 -3.62 -11.15 18.78
N GLY A 121 -2.37 -10.85 19.13
CA GLY A 121 -1.19 -11.40 18.43
C GLY A 121 -0.97 -10.87 17.00
N TRP A 122 -1.64 -9.77 16.61
CA TRP A 122 -1.53 -9.24 15.23
C TRP A 122 -0.10 -8.98 14.75
N ARG A 123 0.80 -8.59 15.67
CA ARG A 123 2.22 -8.35 15.35
C ARG A 123 2.92 -9.63 14.93
N ASP A 124 2.71 -10.71 15.68
CA ASP A 124 3.33 -12.00 15.42
C ASP A 124 2.80 -12.59 14.09
N GLU A 125 1.51 -12.41 13.81
CA GLU A 125 0.92 -12.83 12.54
C GLU A 125 1.48 -12.04 11.34
N ALA A 126 1.56 -10.71 11.46
CA ALA A 126 2.13 -9.85 10.42
C ALA A 126 3.62 -10.16 10.22
N GLN A 127 4.37 -10.38 11.31
CA GLN A 127 5.77 -10.78 11.25
C GLN A 127 5.91 -12.15 10.58
N ALA A 128 5.05 -13.11 10.88
CA ALA A 128 5.07 -14.42 10.23
C ALA A 128 4.81 -14.32 8.72
N GLN A 129 3.93 -13.41 8.28
CA GLN A 129 3.74 -13.12 6.84
C GLN A 129 5.01 -12.54 6.21
N ALA A 130 5.67 -11.58 6.88
CA ALA A 130 6.91 -10.98 6.39
C ALA A 130 8.04 -12.02 6.29
N SER A 131 8.21 -12.86 7.31
CA SER A 131 9.19 -13.94 7.33
C SER A 131 8.93 -15.00 6.26
N ARG A 132 7.67 -15.30 5.93
CA ARG A 132 7.34 -16.19 4.80
C ARG A 132 7.81 -15.62 3.46
N HIS A 133 7.65 -14.32 3.23
CA HIS A 133 8.15 -13.70 2.01
C HIS A 133 9.68 -13.78 1.94
N GLN A 134 10.37 -13.41 3.02
CA GLN A 134 11.82 -13.46 3.12
C GLN A 134 12.37 -14.86 2.81
N ALA A 135 11.75 -15.91 3.34
CA ALA A 135 12.18 -17.30 3.12
C ALA A 135 11.89 -17.84 1.70
N SER A 136 10.99 -17.19 0.95
CA SER A 136 10.56 -17.63 -0.39
C SER A 136 11.34 -16.99 -1.56
N ARG A 137 12.36 -16.18 -1.28
CA ARG A 137 13.03 -15.31 -2.24
C ARG A 137 14.53 -15.51 -2.29
#